data_AF-A0A7C4NGP3-F1
#
_entry.id   AF-A0A7C4NGP3-F1
#
_cell.length_a   1.000
_cell.length_b   1.000
_cell.length_c   1.000
_cell.angle_alpha   90.00
_cell.angle_beta   90.00
_cell.angle_gamma   90.00
#
_symmetry.space_group_name_H-M   'P 1'
#
loop_
_entity.id
_entity.type
_entity.pdbx_description
1 polymer ?
#
loop_
_entity_poly.entity_id
_entity_poly.type
_entity_poly.pdbx_seq_one_letter_code
_entity_poly.pdbx_strand_id
1 'polypeptide(L)'
;MKITFPYWGNYTVAFELLAKKLGLEVIPPPKTTPKTIEKGAKIAPEMYCFPLKVNLGNFLETIEKGADTILMPTALGGSCRLRYYAFVQDKVLKENGKNVNFVIFDQSLDIFSKLKKLSGASFFKMLQTTIFTLKALSIIEKIERKAQYLRPREIEKGDTDRVLISAFRRMREVEKFSELLKFEREVMKELDQIKIEKKKVPRVGIVGEIYTVCDHAVNFEIEKKLGNLGVEVHREMSLLYHLKKKIFFKDFFIQRKIKPYLGSTVGGHGRDAIYEMLKYVKGGFDGVIQLLPTMCMPEVTVRPILEKIHQETGIPFLSLSLDEQVAEAGIDTRIEAFVDVVKNYYQRKQKT
;
A
#
# COMPACT_ATOMS: atom_id res chain seq x y z
N MET A 1 -8.79 -5.92 -26.81
CA MET A 1 -8.46 -6.44 -25.46
C MET A 1 -8.35 -5.23 -24.56
N LYS A 2 -9.29 -5.12 -23.62
CA LYS A 2 -9.39 -4.02 -22.67
C LYS A 2 -8.93 -4.51 -21.31
N ILE A 3 -7.73 -4.10 -20.91
CA ILE A 3 -7.10 -4.60 -19.70
C ILE A 3 -7.50 -3.79 -18.46
N THR A 4 -7.49 -4.44 -17.30
CA THR A 4 -7.60 -3.81 -15.99
C THR A 4 -6.70 -4.50 -14.97
N PHE A 5 -6.61 -3.96 -13.77
CA PHE A 5 -5.81 -4.46 -12.66
C PHE A 5 -6.43 -4.01 -11.32
N PRO A 6 -6.04 -4.60 -10.18
CA PRO A 6 -6.50 -4.13 -8.86
C PRO A 6 -6.21 -2.65 -8.61
N TYR A 7 -7.08 -1.93 -7.90
CA TYR A 7 -6.78 -0.59 -7.42
C TYR A 7 -5.72 -0.67 -6.30
N TRP A 8 -4.65 0.14 -6.38
CA TRP A 8 -3.51 0.14 -5.44
C TRP A 8 -3.23 1.56 -4.92
N GLY A 9 -4.27 2.26 -4.46
CA GLY A 9 -4.14 3.64 -4.00
C GLY A 9 -3.48 4.53 -5.06
N ASN A 10 -2.48 5.31 -4.65
CA ASN A 10 -1.77 6.22 -5.55
C ASN A 10 -0.89 5.50 -6.59
N TYR A 11 -0.47 4.26 -6.34
CA TYR A 11 0.34 3.48 -7.30
C TYR A 11 -0.43 3.13 -8.58
N THR A 12 -1.76 3.12 -8.52
CA THR A 12 -2.64 2.97 -9.68
C THR A 12 -2.24 3.94 -10.80
N VAL A 13 -1.84 5.17 -10.47
CA VAL A 13 -1.37 6.18 -11.43
C VAL A 13 -0.16 5.68 -12.23
N ALA A 14 0.82 5.06 -11.56
CA ALA A 14 1.99 4.54 -12.25
C ALA A 14 1.66 3.33 -13.14
N PHE A 15 0.71 2.49 -12.73
CA PHE A 15 0.25 1.35 -13.54
C PHE A 15 -0.51 1.80 -14.78
N GLU A 16 -1.32 2.84 -14.68
CA GLU A 16 -1.98 3.48 -15.82
C GLU A 16 -0.97 4.04 -16.83
N LEU A 17 0.03 4.78 -16.33
CA LEU A 17 1.10 5.32 -17.16
C LEU A 17 1.92 4.24 -17.86
N LEU A 18 2.20 3.12 -17.17
CA LEU A 18 2.85 1.94 -17.73
C LEU A 18 2.02 1.37 -18.88
N ALA A 19 0.73 1.10 -18.66
CA ALA A 19 -0.15 0.55 -19.67
C ALA A 19 -0.27 1.48 -20.91
N LYS A 20 -0.50 2.78 -20.68
CA LYS A 20 -0.60 3.80 -21.75
C LYS A 20 0.68 3.84 -22.60
N LYS A 21 1.86 3.81 -21.98
CA LYS A 21 3.16 3.80 -22.70
C LYS A 21 3.39 2.54 -23.52
N LEU A 22 2.92 1.40 -23.04
CA LEU A 22 2.97 0.16 -23.78
C LEU A 22 1.95 0.11 -24.92
N GLY A 23 1.04 1.10 -25.02
CA GLY A 23 -0.02 1.13 -26.03
C GLY A 23 -1.16 0.15 -25.72
N LEU A 24 -1.31 -0.23 -24.45
CA LEU A 24 -2.38 -1.12 -24.00
C LEU A 24 -3.64 -0.30 -23.72
N GLU A 25 -4.78 -0.74 -24.24
CA GLU A 25 -6.08 -0.16 -23.91
C GLU A 25 -6.46 -0.56 -22.48
N VAL A 26 -6.43 0.41 -21.55
CA VAL A 26 -6.65 0.20 -20.12
C VAL A 26 -7.96 0.81 -19.65
N ILE A 27 -8.75 0.03 -18.92
CA ILE A 27 -9.88 0.50 -18.12
C ILE A 27 -9.40 0.58 -16.67
N PRO A 28 -8.99 1.76 -16.19
CA PRO A 28 -8.42 1.90 -14.86
C PRO A 28 -9.48 1.57 -13.80
N PRO A 29 -9.11 0.84 -12.73
CA PRO A 29 -10.01 0.65 -11.61
C PRO A 29 -10.32 2.01 -10.96
N PRO A 30 -11.60 2.32 -10.68
CA PRO A 30 -11.94 3.53 -9.95
C PRO A 30 -11.36 3.47 -8.52
N LYS A 31 -11.29 4.63 -7.84
CA LYS A 31 -10.89 4.68 -6.42
C LYS A 31 -11.82 3.77 -5.62
N THR A 32 -11.25 2.86 -4.83
CA THR A 32 -12.01 1.98 -3.94
C THR A 32 -12.92 2.81 -3.02
N THR A 33 -14.19 2.41 -2.95
CA THR A 33 -15.20 3.01 -2.07
C THR A 33 -15.81 1.95 -1.16
N PRO A 34 -16.52 2.33 -0.08
CA PRO A 34 -17.30 1.36 0.71
C PRO A 34 -18.25 0.51 -0.14
N LYS A 35 -18.86 1.11 -1.16
CA LYS A 35 -19.72 0.39 -2.13
C LYS A 35 -18.94 -0.62 -2.96
N THR A 36 -17.73 -0.28 -3.38
CA THR A 36 -16.84 -1.19 -4.09
C THR A 36 -16.49 -2.40 -3.22
N ILE A 37 -16.14 -2.15 -1.96
CA ILE A 37 -15.83 -3.20 -0.97
C ILE A 37 -17.04 -4.10 -0.76
N GLU A 38 -18.22 -3.52 -0.53
CA GLU A 38 -19.48 -4.25 -0.32
C GLU A 38 -19.83 -5.16 -1.53
N LYS A 39 -19.73 -4.62 -2.77
CA LYS A 39 -19.97 -5.40 -4.00
C LYS A 39 -19.05 -6.62 -4.07
N GLY A 40 -17.76 -6.43 -3.78
CA GLY A 40 -16.77 -7.50 -3.82
C GLY A 40 -16.97 -8.54 -2.73
N ALA A 41 -17.26 -8.11 -1.50
CA ALA A 41 -17.51 -8.99 -0.37
C ALA A 41 -18.73 -9.90 -0.57
N LYS A 42 -19.81 -9.40 -1.20
CA LYS A 42 -21.03 -10.18 -1.47
C LYS A 42 -20.81 -11.44 -2.31
N ILE A 43 -19.84 -11.42 -3.22
CA ILE A 43 -19.56 -12.55 -4.11
C ILE A 43 -18.31 -13.33 -3.70
N ALA A 44 -17.52 -12.80 -2.77
CA ALA A 44 -16.28 -13.41 -2.35
C ALA A 44 -16.52 -14.61 -1.41
N PRO A 45 -15.67 -15.64 -1.44
CA PRO A 45 -15.69 -16.67 -0.41
C PRO A 45 -15.32 -16.07 0.95
N GLU A 46 -16.12 -16.39 1.97
CA GLU A 46 -16.03 -15.73 3.29
C GLU A 46 -14.64 -15.83 3.92
N MET A 47 -14.02 -17.01 3.82
CA MET A 47 -12.75 -17.31 4.48
C MET A 47 -11.52 -16.72 3.78
N TYR A 48 -11.67 -15.87 2.75
CA TYR A 48 -10.53 -15.21 2.09
C TYR A 48 -10.23 -13.84 2.68
N CYS A 49 -8.95 -13.46 2.59
CA CYS A 49 -8.47 -12.20 3.14
C CYS A 49 -9.07 -11.00 2.40
N PHE A 50 -9.26 -9.93 3.17
CA PHE A 50 -9.94 -8.72 2.72
C PHE A 50 -9.47 -8.16 1.36
N PRO A 51 -8.16 -8.12 0.99
CA PRO A 51 -7.72 -7.66 -0.31
C PRO A 51 -8.33 -8.42 -1.50
N LEU A 52 -8.60 -9.72 -1.36
CA LEU A 52 -9.29 -10.47 -2.42
C LEU A 52 -10.71 -9.95 -2.63
N LYS A 53 -11.43 -9.67 -1.53
CA LYS A 53 -12.81 -9.14 -1.56
C LYS A 53 -12.81 -7.75 -2.22
N VAL A 54 -11.88 -6.86 -1.83
CA VAL A 54 -11.75 -5.52 -2.43
C VAL A 54 -11.45 -5.60 -3.93
N ASN A 55 -10.51 -6.46 -4.33
CA ASN A 55 -10.15 -6.63 -5.74
C ASN A 55 -11.34 -7.10 -6.60
N LEU A 56 -12.16 -8.03 -6.09
CA LEU A 56 -13.38 -8.45 -6.77
C LEU A 56 -14.34 -7.27 -7.01
N GLY A 57 -14.49 -6.39 -6.02
CA GLY A 57 -15.26 -5.16 -6.13
C GLY A 57 -14.74 -4.26 -7.26
N ASN A 58 -13.42 -4.01 -7.29
CA ASN A 58 -12.80 -3.22 -8.36
C ASN A 58 -13.04 -3.85 -9.75
N PHE A 59 -12.93 -5.18 -9.84
CA PHE A 59 -13.11 -5.90 -11.10
C PHE A 59 -14.56 -5.82 -11.60
N LEU A 60 -15.56 -5.95 -10.73
CA LEU A 60 -16.96 -5.80 -11.14
C LEU A 60 -17.20 -4.43 -11.79
N GLU A 61 -16.67 -3.36 -11.20
CA GLU A 61 -16.84 -2.00 -11.70
C GLU A 61 -16.09 -1.75 -13.03
N THR A 62 -14.94 -2.40 -13.26
CA THR A 62 -14.20 -2.26 -14.52
C THR A 62 -14.76 -3.15 -15.62
N ILE A 63 -15.28 -4.33 -15.28
CA ILE A 63 -16.01 -5.20 -16.20
C ILE A 63 -17.29 -4.53 -16.69
N GLU A 64 -18.04 -3.85 -15.79
CA GLU A 64 -19.20 -3.02 -16.17
C GLU A 64 -18.82 -1.93 -17.18
N LYS A 65 -17.58 -1.43 -17.13
CA LYS A 65 -17.02 -0.44 -18.09
C LYS A 65 -16.40 -1.07 -19.34
N GLY A 66 -16.48 -2.40 -19.50
CA GLY A 66 -16.04 -3.13 -20.67
C GLY A 66 -14.63 -3.73 -20.60
N ALA A 67 -14.00 -3.81 -19.42
CA ALA A 67 -12.76 -4.57 -19.27
C ALA A 67 -13.02 -6.07 -19.55
N ASP A 68 -12.20 -6.66 -20.42
CA ASP A 68 -12.31 -8.08 -20.81
C ASP A 68 -11.16 -8.93 -20.25
N THR A 69 -10.12 -8.29 -19.70
CA THR A 69 -8.88 -8.94 -19.27
C THR A 69 -8.35 -8.32 -17.99
N ILE A 70 -8.03 -9.14 -17.00
CA ILE A 70 -7.47 -8.73 -15.69
C ILE A 70 -6.00 -9.14 -15.62
N LEU A 71 -5.12 -8.17 -15.32
CA LEU A 71 -3.72 -8.42 -14.99
C LEU A 71 -3.62 -8.67 -13.48
N MET A 72 -3.15 -9.85 -13.08
CA MET A 72 -3.09 -10.23 -11.67
C MET A 72 -1.71 -10.77 -11.26
N PRO A 73 -1.02 -10.15 -10.28
CA PRO A 73 0.19 -10.75 -9.73
C PRO A 73 -0.13 -12.01 -8.94
N THR A 74 0.76 -12.99 -9.02
CA THR A 74 0.78 -14.16 -8.14
C THR A 74 2.06 -14.17 -7.32
N ALA A 75 2.08 -14.92 -6.22
CA ALA A 75 3.27 -15.16 -5.42
C ALA A 75 3.68 -16.64 -5.56
N LEU A 76 4.23 -17.02 -6.72
CA LEU A 76 4.70 -18.39 -6.94
C LEU A 76 5.84 -18.69 -5.95
N GLY A 77 5.76 -19.83 -5.26
CA GLY A 77 6.69 -20.20 -4.19
C GLY A 77 6.49 -19.46 -2.86
N GLY A 78 5.53 -18.53 -2.77
CA GLY A 78 5.15 -17.88 -1.52
C GLY A 78 4.22 -18.75 -0.67
N SER A 79 4.26 -18.56 0.65
CA SER A 79 3.36 -19.22 1.61
C SER A 79 2.06 -18.45 1.87
N CYS A 80 1.82 -17.32 1.18
CA CYS A 80 0.56 -16.56 1.24
C CYS A 80 -0.45 -17.03 0.19
N ARG A 81 -1.75 -16.83 0.47
CA ARG A 81 -2.87 -17.16 -0.44
C ARG A 81 -2.91 -16.33 -1.72
N LEU A 82 -2.11 -15.28 -1.86
CA LEU A 82 -1.97 -14.52 -3.12
C LEU A 82 -1.69 -15.45 -4.31
N ARG A 83 -1.01 -16.59 -4.08
CA ARG A 83 -0.77 -17.62 -5.11
C ARG A 83 -2.04 -18.18 -5.77
N TYR A 84 -3.18 -18.09 -5.09
CA TYR A 84 -4.48 -18.60 -5.54
C TYR A 84 -5.47 -17.52 -5.96
N TYR A 85 -5.16 -16.24 -5.71
CA TYR A 85 -6.13 -15.16 -5.90
C TYR A 85 -6.73 -15.15 -7.30
N ALA A 86 -5.90 -15.15 -8.34
CA ALA A 86 -6.39 -15.10 -9.71
C ALA A 86 -7.34 -16.26 -10.06
N PHE A 87 -7.04 -17.48 -9.63
CA PHE A 87 -7.88 -18.65 -9.91
C PHE A 87 -9.21 -18.60 -9.16
N VAL A 88 -9.18 -18.16 -7.89
CA VAL A 88 -10.38 -18.00 -7.08
C VAL A 88 -11.25 -16.89 -7.63
N GLN A 89 -10.65 -15.76 -7.99
CA GLN A 89 -11.35 -14.61 -8.56
C GLN A 89 -11.96 -14.95 -9.93
N ASP A 90 -11.23 -15.66 -10.79
CA ASP A 90 -11.74 -16.15 -12.07
C ASP A 90 -12.98 -17.05 -11.88
N LYS A 91 -12.89 -18.02 -10.97
CA LYS A 91 -14.02 -18.91 -10.65
C LYS A 91 -15.23 -18.13 -10.13
N VAL A 92 -15.02 -17.25 -9.15
CA VAL A 92 -16.08 -16.44 -8.53
C VAL A 92 -16.76 -15.54 -9.57
N LEU A 93 -15.98 -14.89 -10.43
CA LEU A 93 -16.51 -14.03 -11.48
C LEU A 93 -17.34 -14.83 -12.49
N LYS A 94 -16.87 -16.01 -12.92
CA LYS A 94 -17.61 -16.91 -13.83
C LYS A 94 -18.93 -17.38 -13.23
N GLU A 95 -18.93 -17.79 -11.96
CA GLU A 95 -20.14 -18.18 -11.23
C GLU A 95 -21.16 -17.04 -11.11
N ASN A 96 -20.70 -15.78 -11.17
CA ASN A 96 -21.55 -14.59 -11.19
C ASN A 96 -21.81 -14.05 -12.61
N GLY A 97 -21.63 -14.89 -13.64
CA GLY A 97 -21.93 -14.55 -15.03
C GLY A 97 -20.97 -13.54 -15.67
N LYS A 98 -19.78 -13.35 -15.10
CA LYS A 98 -18.74 -12.45 -15.62
C LYS A 98 -17.61 -13.27 -16.24
N ASN A 99 -17.55 -13.28 -17.57
CA ASN A 99 -16.49 -13.95 -18.31
C ASN A 99 -15.39 -12.95 -18.66
N VAL A 100 -14.21 -13.13 -18.05
CA VAL A 100 -13.02 -12.31 -18.29
C VAL A 100 -11.77 -13.18 -18.34
N ASN A 101 -10.76 -12.71 -19.06
CA ASN A 101 -9.47 -13.39 -19.14
C ASN A 101 -8.58 -12.95 -17.99
N PHE A 102 -7.83 -13.88 -17.39
CA PHE A 102 -6.79 -13.55 -16.42
C PHE A 102 -5.41 -13.71 -17.03
N VAL A 103 -4.63 -12.63 -17.04
CA VAL A 103 -3.19 -12.70 -17.28
C VAL A 103 -2.49 -12.70 -15.92
N ILE A 104 -2.19 -13.90 -15.46
CA ILE A 104 -1.48 -14.13 -14.20
C ILE A 104 0.01 -13.93 -14.46
N PHE A 105 0.72 -13.18 -13.64
CA PHE A 105 2.18 -13.05 -13.73
C PHE A 105 2.85 -13.22 -12.38
N ASP A 106 3.99 -13.90 -12.35
CA ASP A 106 4.82 -13.93 -11.16
C ASP A 106 5.52 -12.58 -10.95
N GLN A 107 5.80 -12.27 -9.69
CA GLN A 107 6.50 -11.05 -9.27
C GLN A 107 8.02 -11.17 -9.50
N SER A 108 8.41 -11.56 -10.71
CA SER A 108 9.78 -11.78 -11.19
C SER A 108 9.91 -11.27 -12.64
N LEU A 109 10.82 -11.82 -13.45
CA LEU A 109 10.94 -11.45 -14.86
C LEU A 109 9.72 -11.85 -15.71
N ASP A 110 8.81 -12.67 -15.17
CA ASP A 110 7.57 -13.07 -15.83
C ASP A 110 6.64 -11.89 -16.15
N ILE A 111 6.62 -10.84 -15.30
CA ILE A 111 5.84 -9.64 -15.61
C ILE A 111 6.34 -8.96 -16.89
N PHE A 112 7.67 -8.92 -17.08
CA PHE A 112 8.28 -8.29 -18.24
C PHE A 112 7.98 -9.09 -19.51
N SER A 113 8.10 -10.42 -19.47
CA SER A 113 7.82 -11.28 -20.61
C SER A 113 6.34 -11.21 -21.03
N LYS A 114 5.41 -11.23 -20.07
CA LYS A 114 3.97 -11.16 -20.34
C LYS A 114 3.54 -9.80 -20.85
N LEU A 115 4.01 -8.70 -20.25
CA LEU A 115 3.73 -7.36 -20.75
C LEU A 115 4.31 -7.14 -22.16
N LYS A 116 5.51 -7.66 -22.45
CA LYS A 116 6.10 -7.62 -23.79
C LYS A 116 5.22 -8.38 -24.80
N LYS A 117 4.74 -9.58 -24.43
CA LYS A 117 3.86 -10.40 -25.27
C LYS A 117 2.52 -9.72 -25.54
N LEU A 118 1.91 -9.11 -24.52
CA LEU A 118 0.62 -8.42 -24.65
C LEU A 118 0.71 -7.14 -25.49
N SER A 119 1.79 -6.37 -25.32
CA SER A 119 1.95 -5.08 -26.00
C SER A 119 2.58 -5.17 -27.39
N GLY A 120 3.26 -6.28 -27.71
CA GLY A 120 4.10 -6.37 -28.91
C GLY A 120 5.30 -5.41 -28.91
N ALA A 121 5.62 -4.80 -27.76
CA ALA A 121 6.66 -3.78 -27.66
C ALA A 121 8.07 -4.35 -27.87
N SER A 122 8.95 -3.55 -28.46
CA SER A 122 10.37 -3.88 -28.57
C SER A 122 11.03 -3.94 -27.18
N PHE A 123 12.14 -4.68 -27.07
CA PHE A 123 12.89 -4.77 -25.80
C PHE A 123 13.34 -3.40 -25.29
N PHE A 124 13.80 -2.52 -26.20
CA PHE A 124 14.19 -1.15 -25.86
C PHE A 124 13.01 -0.33 -25.32
N LYS A 125 11.83 -0.39 -25.96
CA LYS A 125 10.62 0.29 -25.49
C LYS A 125 10.18 -0.24 -24.12
N MET A 126 10.27 -1.55 -23.90
CA MET A 126 9.99 -2.18 -22.60
C MET A 126 10.94 -1.67 -21.51
N LEU A 127 12.24 -1.61 -21.79
CA LEU A 127 13.25 -1.13 -20.84
C LEU A 127 13.02 0.35 -20.49
N GLN A 128 12.84 1.21 -21.50
CA GLN A 128 12.54 2.63 -21.30
C GLN A 128 11.27 2.84 -20.47
N THR A 129 10.21 2.09 -20.78
CA THR A 129 8.94 2.17 -20.05
C THR A 129 9.08 1.69 -18.61
N THR A 130 9.87 0.64 -18.37
CA THR A 130 10.17 0.13 -17.03
C THR A 130 10.91 1.18 -16.20
N ILE A 131 11.94 1.82 -16.76
CA ILE A 131 12.70 2.89 -16.08
C ILE A 131 11.78 4.08 -15.76
N PHE A 132 10.95 4.50 -16.71
CA PHE A 132 9.95 5.55 -16.50
C PHE A 132 9.00 5.20 -15.35
N THR A 133 8.47 3.97 -15.34
CA THR A 133 7.51 3.50 -14.32
C THR A 133 8.15 3.42 -12.93
N LEU A 134 9.38 2.91 -12.82
CA LEU A 134 10.12 2.89 -11.55
C LEU A 134 10.38 4.31 -11.04
N LYS A 135 10.66 5.26 -11.94
CA LYS A 135 10.80 6.67 -11.57
C LYS A 135 9.48 7.27 -11.09
N ALA A 136 8.37 6.96 -11.77
CA ALA A 136 7.03 7.38 -11.37
C ALA A 136 6.67 6.87 -9.97
N LEU A 137 6.88 5.57 -9.71
CA LEU A 137 6.71 4.97 -8.38
C LEU A 137 7.56 5.69 -7.32
N SER A 138 8.82 6.00 -7.65
CA SER A 138 9.69 6.72 -6.72
C SER A 138 9.20 8.13 -6.40
N ILE A 139 8.57 8.82 -7.35
CA ILE A 139 8.01 10.15 -7.13
C ILE A 139 6.77 10.05 -6.25
N ILE A 140 5.87 9.10 -6.52
CA ILE A 140 4.68 8.84 -5.69
C ILE A 140 5.10 8.65 -4.23
N GLU A 141 6.04 7.75 -3.96
CA GLU A 141 6.49 7.50 -2.58
C GLU A 141 7.21 8.70 -1.94
N LYS A 142 7.91 9.54 -2.72
CA LYS A 142 8.53 10.76 -2.20
C LYS A 142 7.47 11.79 -1.78
N ILE A 143 6.44 11.98 -2.61
CA ILE A 143 5.31 12.86 -2.33
C ILE A 143 4.56 12.36 -1.09
N GLU A 144 4.28 11.05 -1.00
CA GLU A 144 3.64 10.45 0.19
C GLU A 144 4.47 10.65 1.45
N ARG A 145 5.78 10.38 1.43
CA ARG A 145 6.67 10.63 2.59
C ARG A 145 6.72 12.10 2.99
N LYS A 146 6.73 13.01 2.03
CA LYS A 146 6.68 14.45 2.32
C LYS A 146 5.34 14.83 2.95
N ALA A 147 4.24 14.26 2.48
CA ALA A 147 2.91 14.48 3.06
C ALA A 147 2.82 13.98 4.51
N GLN A 148 3.37 12.79 4.78
CA GLN A 148 3.44 12.22 6.14
C GLN A 148 4.15 13.15 7.14
N TYR A 149 5.19 13.86 6.68
CA TYR A 149 5.90 14.86 7.48
C TYR A 149 5.12 16.18 7.64
N LEU A 150 4.46 16.65 6.58
CA LEU A 150 3.81 17.97 6.55
C LEU A 150 2.46 18.00 7.29
N ARG A 151 1.60 16.98 7.14
CA ARG A 151 0.25 16.96 7.75
C ARG A 151 0.17 17.32 9.24
N PRO A 152 1.03 16.78 10.14
CA PRO A 152 0.95 17.16 11.56
C PRO A 152 1.51 18.56 11.88
N ARG A 153 2.09 19.24 10.87
CA ARG A 153 2.78 20.52 11.01
C ARG A 153 2.16 21.64 10.19
N GLU A 154 1.26 21.37 9.26
CA GLU A 154 0.62 22.41 8.47
C GLU A 154 -0.20 23.35 9.36
N ILE A 155 -0.14 24.65 9.07
CA ILE A 155 -0.92 25.66 9.79
C ILE A 155 -2.40 25.56 9.37
N GLU A 156 -2.64 25.49 8.06
CA GLU A 156 -3.97 25.31 7.48
C GLU A 156 -4.20 23.82 7.18
N LYS A 157 -5.11 23.19 7.94
CA LYS A 157 -5.39 21.76 7.78
C LYS A 157 -5.96 21.47 6.38
N GLY A 158 -5.41 20.45 5.73
CA GLY A 158 -5.79 19.99 4.39
C GLY A 158 -4.97 20.60 3.24
N ASP A 159 -4.04 21.53 3.49
CA ASP A 159 -3.14 22.07 2.46
C ASP A 159 -2.35 20.97 1.76
N THR A 160 -1.77 20.06 2.54
CA THR A 160 -1.02 18.93 2.02
C THR A 160 -1.88 18.04 1.11
N ASP A 161 -3.11 17.74 1.53
CA ASP A 161 -4.01 16.86 0.77
C ASP A 161 -4.48 17.53 -0.54
N ARG A 162 -4.71 18.84 -0.53
CA ARG A 162 -5.04 19.61 -1.75
C ARG A 162 -3.93 19.50 -2.80
N VAL A 163 -2.66 19.65 -2.38
CA VAL A 163 -1.50 19.49 -3.26
C VAL A 163 -1.41 18.05 -3.79
N LEU A 164 -1.58 17.04 -2.94
CA LEU A 164 -1.53 15.63 -3.33
C LEU A 164 -2.59 15.27 -4.38
N ILE A 165 -3.84 15.67 -4.17
CA ILE A 165 -4.95 15.42 -5.12
C ILE A 165 -4.63 16.06 -6.47
N SER A 166 -4.18 17.32 -6.47
CA SER A 166 -3.78 18.01 -7.69
C SER A 166 -2.59 17.35 -8.39
N ALA A 167 -1.57 16.95 -7.62
CA ALA A 167 -0.36 16.30 -8.13
C ALA A 167 -0.68 14.97 -8.82
N PHE A 168 -1.43 14.06 -8.18
CA PHE A 168 -1.75 12.77 -8.78
C PHE A 168 -2.69 12.87 -9.98
N ARG A 169 -3.54 13.90 -10.03
CA ARG A 169 -4.31 14.22 -11.25
C ARG A 169 -3.39 14.63 -12.40
N ARG A 170 -2.47 15.58 -12.17
CA ARG A 170 -1.49 16.04 -13.17
C ARG A 170 -0.55 14.92 -13.62
N MET A 171 -0.16 14.04 -12.70
CA MET A 171 0.77 12.95 -12.98
C MET A 171 0.25 11.96 -14.03
N ARG A 172 -1.07 11.73 -14.09
CA ARG A 172 -1.72 10.85 -15.07
C ARG A 172 -1.52 11.32 -16.52
N GLU A 173 -1.30 12.61 -16.71
CA GLU A 173 -1.11 13.23 -18.03
C GLU A 173 0.37 13.25 -18.48
N VAL A 174 1.32 12.77 -17.66
CA VAL A 174 2.75 12.86 -17.96
C VAL A 174 3.18 11.79 -18.96
N GLU A 175 3.74 12.23 -20.10
CA GLU A 175 4.11 11.33 -21.18
C GLU A 175 5.62 11.13 -21.32
N LYS A 176 6.44 12.15 -21.07
CA LYS A 176 7.89 12.06 -21.26
C LYS A 176 8.66 11.96 -19.94
N PHE A 177 9.82 11.32 -19.98
CA PHE A 177 10.69 11.21 -18.80
C PHE A 177 11.17 12.58 -18.29
N SER A 178 11.46 13.52 -19.21
CA SER A 178 11.83 14.90 -18.87
C SER A 178 10.69 15.65 -18.17
N GLU A 179 9.45 15.45 -18.62
CA GLU A 179 8.25 15.99 -17.98
C GLU A 179 8.06 15.40 -16.58
N LEU A 180 8.35 14.11 -16.40
CA LEU A 180 8.29 13.46 -15.09
C LEU A 180 9.30 14.05 -14.08
N LEU A 181 10.51 14.41 -14.54
CA LEU A 181 11.51 15.12 -13.72
C LEU A 181 11.10 16.57 -13.41
N LYS A 182 10.45 17.24 -14.36
CA LYS A 182 9.90 18.59 -14.16
C LYS A 182 8.75 18.55 -13.15
N PHE A 183 7.82 17.60 -13.30
CA PHE A 183 6.72 17.34 -12.40
C PHE A 183 7.19 17.10 -10.96
N GLU A 184 8.20 16.24 -10.76
CA GLU A 184 8.77 16.01 -9.42
C GLU A 184 9.25 17.31 -8.78
N ARG A 185 9.99 18.15 -9.52
CA ARG A 185 10.50 19.43 -9.00
C ARG A 185 9.38 20.41 -8.65
N GLU A 186 8.36 20.51 -9.48
CA GLU A 186 7.21 21.39 -9.28
C GLU A 186 6.41 20.99 -8.04
N VAL A 187 6.03 19.72 -7.93
CA VAL A 187 5.25 19.23 -6.78
C VAL A 187 6.04 19.34 -5.48
N MET A 188 7.34 19.02 -5.49
CA MET A 188 8.16 19.19 -4.28
C MET A 188 8.25 20.66 -3.86
N LYS A 189 8.36 21.58 -4.82
CA LYS A 189 8.34 23.03 -4.54
C LYS A 189 6.99 23.48 -3.96
N GLU A 190 5.87 22.99 -4.50
CA GLU A 190 4.53 23.27 -3.97
C GLU A 190 4.41 22.76 -2.52
N LEU A 191 4.90 21.55 -2.24
CA LEU A 191 4.90 20.98 -0.88
C LEU A 191 5.82 21.74 0.08
N ASP A 192 6.97 22.23 -0.38
CA ASP A 192 7.90 23.03 0.42
C ASP A 192 7.37 24.43 0.74
N GLN A 193 6.38 24.93 -0.03
CA GLN A 193 5.72 26.22 0.20
C GLN A 193 4.59 26.16 1.23
N ILE A 194 4.16 24.95 1.64
CA ILE A 194 3.13 24.79 2.67
C ILE A 194 3.65 25.40 3.97
N LYS A 195 2.85 26.30 4.55
CA LYS A 195 3.20 26.94 5.82
C LYS A 195 3.10 25.91 6.94
N ILE A 196 4.20 25.75 7.67
CA ILE A 196 4.28 24.80 8.78
C ILE A 196 4.69 25.45 10.10
N GLU A 197 4.13 24.92 11.18
CA GLU A 197 4.61 25.14 12.54
C GLU A 197 5.85 24.27 12.79
N LYS A 198 6.99 24.89 13.11
CA LYS A 198 8.25 24.19 13.38
C LYS A 198 8.27 23.55 14.77
N LYS A 199 7.35 22.62 15.03
CA LYS A 199 7.29 21.83 16.26
C LYS A 199 7.78 20.40 16.06
N LYS A 200 8.33 19.83 17.14
CA LYS A 200 8.54 18.38 17.22
C LYS A 200 7.18 17.73 17.52
N VAL A 201 6.90 16.63 16.85
CA VAL A 201 5.64 15.87 17.00
C VAL A 201 5.97 14.40 17.27
N PRO A 202 5.08 13.65 17.94
CA PRO A 202 5.23 12.22 18.09
C PRO A 202 5.34 11.53 16.72
N ARG A 203 6.16 10.48 16.63
CA ARG A 203 6.33 9.70 15.41
C ARG A 203 5.77 8.29 15.58
N VAL A 204 4.86 7.89 14.68
CA VAL A 204 4.24 6.57 14.68
C VAL A 204 4.64 5.81 13.42
N GLY A 205 5.14 4.58 13.61
CA GLY A 205 5.42 3.65 12.52
C GLY A 205 4.15 2.89 12.11
N ILE A 206 3.94 2.69 10.81
CA ILE A 206 2.94 1.76 10.29
C ILE A 206 3.65 0.51 9.78
N VAL A 207 3.17 -0.65 10.22
CA VAL A 207 3.59 -1.99 9.76
C VAL A 207 2.37 -2.77 9.28
N GLY A 208 2.56 -3.76 8.41
CA GLY A 208 1.47 -4.63 7.99
C GLY A 208 1.59 -5.19 6.59
N GLU A 209 0.46 -5.69 6.09
CA GLU A 209 0.35 -6.29 4.76
C GLU A 209 0.38 -5.22 3.66
N ILE A 210 1.14 -5.46 2.59
CA ILE A 210 1.47 -4.44 1.59
C ILE A 210 0.24 -3.78 0.94
N TYR A 211 -0.77 -4.54 0.55
CA TYR A 211 -1.95 -3.97 -0.12
C TYR A 211 -2.70 -3.04 0.83
N THR A 212 -2.91 -3.53 2.06
CA THR A 212 -3.63 -2.82 3.12
C THR A 212 -2.93 -1.53 3.55
N VAL A 213 -1.60 -1.54 3.70
CA VAL A 213 -0.85 -0.33 4.06
C VAL A 213 -0.72 0.67 2.90
N CYS A 214 -0.85 0.21 1.65
CA CYS A 214 -0.69 1.07 0.46
C CYS A 214 -1.99 1.68 -0.06
N ASP A 215 -3.13 0.99 0.09
CA ASP A 215 -4.43 1.52 -0.34
C ASP A 215 -5.09 2.35 0.77
N HIS A 216 -5.04 3.66 0.61
CA HIS A 216 -5.62 4.64 1.53
C HIS A 216 -7.12 4.45 1.76
N ALA A 217 -7.88 3.91 0.81
CA ALA A 217 -9.30 3.65 1.01
C ALA A 217 -9.53 2.41 1.91
N VAL A 218 -8.71 1.37 1.72
CA VAL A 218 -8.79 0.09 2.45
C VAL A 218 -8.38 0.26 3.91
N ASN A 219 -7.46 1.18 4.20
CA ASN A 219 -7.04 1.51 5.56
C ASN A 219 -7.72 2.74 6.16
N PHE A 220 -8.80 3.24 5.54
CA PHE A 220 -9.61 4.35 6.06
C PHE A 220 -8.80 5.65 6.27
N GLU A 221 -7.92 5.96 5.33
CA GLU A 221 -7.06 7.15 5.29
C GLU A 221 -6.25 7.35 6.59
N ILE A 222 -5.78 6.27 7.22
CA ILE A 222 -5.14 6.32 8.55
C ILE A 222 -3.95 7.29 8.63
N GLU A 223 -3.14 7.38 7.57
CA GLU A 223 -2.00 8.32 7.54
C GLU A 223 -2.46 9.79 7.67
N LYS A 224 -3.61 10.11 7.04
CA LYS A 224 -4.20 11.44 7.10
C LYS A 224 -4.86 11.68 8.46
N LYS A 225 -5.57 10.69 9.01
CA LYS A 225 -6.19 10.78 10.34
C LYS A 225 -5.15 11.04 11.43
N LEU A 226 -4.05 10.28 11.45
CA LEU A 226 -2.94 10.49 12.37
C LEU A 226 -2.28 11.87 12.20
N GLY A 227 -2.05 12.28 10.95
CA GLY A 227 -1.54 13.62 10.63
C GLY A 227 -2.42 14.73 11.21
N ASN A 228 -3.74 14.63 11.02
CA ASN A 228 -4.71 15.60 11.53
C ASN A 228 -4.78 15.67 13.06
N LEU A 229 -4.41 14.59 13.74
CA LEU A 229 -4.28 14.48 15.19
C LEU A 229 -2.90 14.94 15.72
N GLY A 230 -2.02 15.41 14.83
CA GLY A 230 -0.72 15.98 15.17
C GLY A 230 0.39 14.94 15.31
N VAL A 231 0.27 13.79 14.65
CA VAL A 231 1.27 12.71 14.67
C VAL A 231 1.94 12.58 13.30
N GLU A 232 3.27 12.52 13.28
CA GLU A 232 4.03 12.18 12.08
C GLU A 232 4.00 10.67 11.87
N VAL A 233 3.66 10.27 10.65
CA VAL A 233 3.57 8.87 10.27
C VAL A 233 4.83 8.47 9.51
N HIS A 234 5.30 7.25 9.72
CA HIS A 234 6.29 6.64 8.85
C HIS A 234 5.82 5.27 8.40
N ARG A 235 5.78 5.06 7.09
CA ARG A 235 5.50 3.76 6.48
C ARG A 235 6.69 3.35 5.60
N GLU A 236 7.41 2.31 6.02
CA GLU A 236 8.50 1.74 5.23
C GLU A 236 7.95 0.82 4.12
N MET A 237 6.98 -0.02 4.46
CA MET A 237 6.33 -0.94 3.53
C MET A 237 5.64 -0.18 2.37
N SER A 238 6.24 -0.31 1.19
CA SER A 238 5.88 0.38 -0.04
C SER A 238 6.14 -0.53 -1.23
N LEU A 239 5.64 -0.17 -2.42
CA LEU A 239 5.82 -1.00 -3.59
C LEU A 239 7.30 -1.10 -3.99
N LEU A 240 8.06 0.00 -3.95
CA LEU A 240 9.50 -0.06 -4.25
C LEU A 240 10.29 -0.79 -3.17
N TYR A 241 9.92 -0.68 -1.89
CA TYR A 241 10.52 -1.50 -0.84
C TYR A 241 10.37 -2.99 -1.19
N HIS A 242 9.15 -3.42 -1.54
CA HIS A 242 8.84 -4.81 -1.88
C HIS A 242 9.56 -5.30 -3.13
N LEU A 243 9.63 -4.48 -4.19
CA LEU A 243 10.36 -4.81 -5.40
C LEU A 243 11.87 -4.93 -5.16
N LYS A 244 12.47 -3.99 -4.41
CA LYS A 244 13.90 -4.02 -4.08
C LYS A 244 14.27 -5.18 -3.16
N LYS A 245 13.35 -5.59 -2.28
CA LYS A 245 13.57 -6.66 -1.32
C LYS A 245 14.04 -7.96 -1.99
N LYS A 246 13.43 -8.32 -3.13
CA LYS A 246 13.81 -9.51 -3.91
C LYS A 246 15.17 -9.39 -4.60
N ILE A 247 15.56 -8.18 -5.01
CA ILE A 247 16.80 -7.92 -5.74
C ILE A 247 18.02 -7.97 -4.81
N PHE A 248 17.88 -7.49 -3.58
CA PHE A 248 19.02 -7.30 -2.65
C PHE A 248 19.15 -8.37 -1.55
N PHE A 249 18.62 -9.59 -1.76
CA PHE A 249 18.63 -10.67 -0.75
C PHE A 249 18.14 -10.23 0.64
N LYS A 250 17.27 -9.20 0.70
CA LYS A 250 16.89 -8.53 1.95
C LYS A 250 16.11 -9.46 2.88
N ASP A 251 15.39 -10.43 2.32
CA ASP A 251 14.71 -11.51 3.09
C ASP A 251 15.66 -12.27 4.02
N PHE A 252 16.89 -12.55 3.58
CA PHE A 252 17.88 -13.25 4.40
C PHE A 252 18.31 -12.39 5.60
N PHE A 253 18.56 -11.10 5.37
CA PHE A 253 18.92 -10.16 6.42
C PHE A 253 17.76 -9.94 7.40
N ILE A 254 16.54 -9.82 6.90
CA ILE A 254 15.32 -9.72 7.72
C ILE A 254 15.22 -10.95 8.63
N GLN A 255 15.30 -12.17 8.06
CA GLN A 255 15.21 -13.40 8.84
C GLN A 255 16.27 -13.47 9.95
N ARG A 256 17.52 -13.09 9.65
CA ARG A 256 18.61 -13.07 10.64
C ARG A 256 18.33 -12.09 11.78
N LYS A 257 17.71 -10.94 11.50
CA LYS A 257 17.39 -9.92 12.50
C LYS A 257 16.20 -10.29 13.37
N ILE A 258 15.19 -10.98 12.82
CA ILE A 258 13.99 -11.39 13.56
C ILE A 258 14.12 -12.75 14.23
N LYS A 259 15.18 -13.52 13.95
CA LYS A 259 15.41 -14.88 14.49
C LYS A 259 15.13 -15.04 16.00
N PRO A 260 15.47 -14.07 16.89
CA PRO A 260 15.14 -14.19 18.32
C PRO A 260 13.64 -14.26 18.62
N TYR A 261 12.81 -13.70 17.74
CA TYR A 261 11.36 -13.65 17.86
C TYR A 261 10.64 -14.69 16.99
N LEU A 262 11.17 -14.97 15.79
CA LEU A 262 10.58 -15.89 14.84
C LEU A 262 11.67 -16.70 14.11
N GLY A 263 11.82 -17.96 14.52
CA GLY A 263 12.81 -18.88 13.94
C GLY A 263 12.39 -19.51 12.61
N SER A 264 11.08 -19.55 12.32
CA SER A 264 10.51 -20.12 11.10
C SER A 264 10.20 -19.06 10.05
N THR A 265 9.87 -19.48 8.84
CA THR A 265 9.40 -18.59 7.78
C THR A 265 7.88 -18.44 7.84
N VAL A 266 7.40 -17.20 7.75
CA VAL A 266 5.99 -16.86 7.59
C VAL A 266 5.82 -16.17 6.24
N GLY A 267 4.72 -16.49 5.55
CA GLY A 267 4.40 -15.94 4.23
C GLY A 267 4.05 -14.47 4.25
N GLY A 268 3.74 -13.90 3.08
CA GLY A 268 3.34 -12.49 3.00
C GLY A 268 4.40 -11.56 3.59
N HIS A 269 3.95 -10.62 4.42
CA HIS A 269 4.77 -9.53 4.99
C HIS A 269 4.93 -9.60 6.51
N GLY A 270 4.51 -10.70 7.16
CA GLY A 270 4.61 -10.81 8.62
C GLY A 270 6.04 -10.72 9.15
N ARG A 271 7.03 -11.23 8.39
CA ARG A 271 8.45 -11.09 8.72
C ARG A 271 8.93 -9.64 8.63
N ASP A 272 8.41 -8.89 7.64
CA ASP A 272 8.70 -7.46 7.49
C ASP A 272 8.09 -6.67 8.64
N ALA A 273 6.86 -6.99 9.07
CA ALA A 273 6.21 -6.33 10.19
C ALA A 273 7.03 -6.42 11.49
N ILE A 274 7.57 -7.61 11.82
CA ILE A 274 8.46 -7.78 12.98
C ILE A 274 9.75 -6.97 12.81
N TYR A 275 10.37 -7.03 11.63
CA TYR A 275 11.60 -6.31 11.36
C TYR A 275 11.43 -4.78 11.43
N GLU A 276 10.35 -4.26 10.86
CA GLU A 276 10.00 -2.84 10.89
C GLU A 276 9.67 -2.39 12.31
N MET A 277 8.93 -3.18 13.09
CA MET A 277 8.68 -2.90 14.52
C MET A 277 10.00 -2.73 15.28
N LEU A 278 10.95 -3.65 15.12
CA LEU A 278 12.27 -3.53 15.74
C LEU A 278 13.06 -2.31 15.25
N LYS A 279 12.91 -1.93 13.97
CA LYS A 279 13.51 -0.71 13.41
C LYS A 279 12.90 0.54 14.03
N TYR A 280 11.59 0.59 14.24
CA TYR A 280 10.90 1.72 14.86
C TYR A 280 11.24 1.88 16.33
N VAL A 281 11.30 0.77 17.09
CA VAL A 281 11.81 0.75 18.47
C VAL A 281 13.22 1.35 18.51
N LYS A 282 14.14 0.83 17.69
CA LYS A 282 15.52 1.31 17.65
C LYS A 282 15.63 2.77 17.17
N GLY A 283 14.74 3.20 16.28
CA GLY A 283 14.66 4.57 15.76
C GLY A 283 14.06 5.58 16.74
N GLY A 284 13.67 5.12 17.94
CA GLY A 284 13.05 5.96 18.96
C GLY A 284 11.73 6.55 18.49
N PHE A 285 10.90 5.75 17.83
CA PHE A 285 9.51 6.09 17.55
C PHE A 285 8.69 6.08 18.85
N ASP A 286 7.52 6.72 18.80
CA ASP A 286 6.66 6.96 19.96
C ASP A 286 5.38 6.11 19.93
N GLY A 287 5.19 5.33 18.86
CA GLY A 287 4.18 4.30 18.75
C GLY A 287 4.31 3.51 17.44
N VAL A 288 3.64 2.37 17.35
CA VAL A 288 3.52 1.57 16.12
C VAL A 288 2.09 1.08 15.94
N ILE A 289 1.58 1.16 14.72
CA ILE A 289 0.29 0.60 14.33
C ILE A 289 0.51 -0.55 13.34
N GLN A 290 -0.03 -1.72 13.65
CA GLN A 290 -0.16 -2.81 12.68
C GLN A 290 -1.49 -2.71 11.94
N LEU A 291 -1.43 -2.63 10.62
CA LEU A 291 -2.59 -2.76 9.74
C LEU A 291 -2.61 -4.16 9.14
N LEU A 292 -3.63 -4.95 9.47
CA LEU A 292 -3.77 -6.29 8.94
C LEU A 292 -5.16 -6.48 8.34
N PRO A 293 -5.26 -7.13 7.16
CA PRO A 293 -6.55 -7.55 6.67
C PRO A 293 -7.07 -8.73 7.49
N THR A 294 -8.36 -8.76 7.77
CA THR A 294 -9.01 -9.94 8.39
C THR A 294 -8.76 -11.18 7.51
N MET A 295 -8.63 -12.35 8.14
CA MET A 295 -8.24 -13.63 7.50
C MET A 295 -6.84 -13.64 6.84
N CYS A 296 -5.98 -12.65 7.10
CA CYS A 296 -4.58 -12.67 6.68
C CYS A 296 -3.73 -13.49 7.66
N MET A 297 -3.63 -14.80 7.42
CA MET A 297 -2.88 -15.71 8.27
C MET A 297 -1.46 -15.21 8.63
N PRO A 298 -0.64 -14.68 7.69
CA PRO A 298 0.68 -14.17 8.05
C PRO A 298 0.69 -13.07 9.10
N GLU A 299 -0.17 -12.06 8.95
CA GLU A 299 -0.21 -10.91 9.85
C GLU A 299 -0.82 -11.27 11.20
N VAL A 300 -1.87 -12.11 11.20
CA VAL A 300 -2.48 -12.63 12.42
C VAL A 300 -1.48 -13.49 13.20
N THR A 301 -0.67 -14.28 12.50
CA THR A 301 0.35 -15.15 13.12
C THR A 301 1.45 -14.35 13.82
N VAL A 302 1.85 -13.20 13.26
CA VAL A 302 2.93 -12.39 13.87
C VAL A 302 2.41 -11.38 14.91
N ARG A 303 1.10 -11.14 15.02
CA ARG A 303 0.53 -10.19 15.98
C ARG A 303 0.97 -10.47 17.44
N PRO A 304 0.93 -11.71 17.98
CA PRO A 304 1.41 -11.99 19.33
C PRO A 304 2.91 -11.67 19.53
N ILE A 305 3.70 -11.76 18.45
CA ILE A 305 5.13 -11.42 18.48
C ILE A 305 5.30 -9.90 18.58
N LEU A 306 4.50 -9.13 17.83
CA LEU A 306 4.50 -7.67 17.92
C LEU A 306 4.03 -7.20 19.31
N GLU A 307 3.03 -7.85 19.88
CA GLU A 307 2.58 -7.62 21.27
C GLU A 307 3.68 -7.92 22.29
N LYS A 308 4.44 -9.00 22.10
CA LYS A 308 5.60 -9.31 22.94
C LYS A 308 6.67 -8.22 22.84
N ILE A 309 7.00 -7.73 21.64
CA ILE A 309 7.97 -6.64 21.47
C ILE A 309 7.47 -5.35 22.15
N HIS A 310 6.18 -5.05 22.04
CA HIS A 310 5.56 -3.95 22.78
C HIS A 310 5.75 -4.09 24.29
N GLN A 311 5.46 -5.27 24.86
CA GLN A 311 5.62 -5.53 26.30
C GLN A 311 7.08 -5.42 26.76
N GLU A 312 8.03 -5.90 25.96
CA GLU A 312 9.47 -5.84 26.28
C GLU A 312 10.05 -4.42 26.21
N THR A 313 9.54 -3.59 25.30
CA THR A 313 10.14 -2.28 24.97
C THR A 313 9.35 -1.09 25.52
N GLY A 314 8.08 -1.30 25.89
CA GLY A 314 7.17 -0.26 26.36
C GLY A 314 6.63 0.68 25.27
N ILE A 315 7.02 0.51 24.00
CA ILE A 315 6.55 1.38 22.90
C ILE A 315 5.05 1.19 22.66
N PRO A 316 4.20 2.23 22.67
CA PRO A 316 2.76 2.07 22.40
C PRO A 316 2.48 1.30 21.10
N PHE A 317 1.58 0.31 21.16
CA PHE A 317 1.25 -0.54 20.02
C PHE A 317 -0.26 -0.69 19.84
N LEU A 318 -0.74 -0.57 18.60
CA LEU A 318 -2.13 -0.80 18.22
C LEU A 318 -2.20 -1.73 17.01
N SER A 319 -3.00 -2.79 17.11
CA SER A 319 -3.28 -3.69 15.98
C SER A 319 -4.70 -3.49 15.46
N LEU A 320 -4.85 -3.14 14.18
CA LEU A 320 -6.12 -2.88 13.52
C LEU A 320 -6.39 -3.96 12.46
N SER A 321 -7.36 -4.83 12.74
CA SER A 321 -7.92 -5.76 11.75
C SER A 321 -8.93 -5.01 10.88
N LEU A 322 -8.76 -5.09 9.56
CA LEU A 322 -9.57 -4.38 8.57
C LEU A 322 -10.35 -5.38 7.72
N ASP A 323 -11.66 -5.17 7.61
CA ASP A 323 -12.58 -5.92 6.75
C ASP A 323 -13.77 -5.07 6.28
N GLU A 324 -14.66 -5.68 5.52
CA GLU A 324 -15.86 -5.07 4.95
C GLU A 324 -16.93 -4.67 5.96
N GLN A 325 -16.87 -5.19 7.20
CA GLN A 325 -17.85 -4.93 8.25
C GLN A 325 -17.37 -3.83 9.20
N VAL A 326 -16.08 -3.48 9.16
CA VAL A 326 -15.54 -2.44 10.03
C VAL A 326 -16.16 -1.08 9.70
N ALA A 327 -16.93 -0.57 10.66
CA ALA A 327 -17.42 0.80 10.61
C ALA A 327 -16.26 1.79 10.84
N GLU A 328 -16.15 2.78 9.95
CA GLU A 328 -15.11 3.81 10.00
C GLU A 328 -15.05 4.52 11.38
N ALA A 329 -16.20 4.79 11.99
CA ALA A 329 -16.30 5.42 13.32
C ALA A 329 -15.62 4.59 14.43
N GLY A 330 -15.65 3.26 14.32
CA GLY A 330 -14.98 2.37 15.26
C GLY A 330 -13.45 2.42 15.14
N ILE A 331 -12.93 2.66 13.93
CA ILE A 331 -11.50 2.90 13.71
C ILE A 331 -11.09 4.26 14.28
N ASP A 332 -11.88 5.30 14.05
CA ASP A 332 -11.57 6.66 14.48
C ASP A 332 -11.38 6.73 16.00
N THR A 333 -12.34 6.19 16.75
CA THR A 333 -12.27 6.17 18.22
C THR A 333 -11.01 5.45 18.74
N ARG A 334 -10.62 4.34 18.10
CA ARG A 334 -9.41 3.57 18.47
C ARG A 334 -8.13 4.32 18.13
N ILE A 335 -8.10 5.04 17.01
CA ILE A 335 -6.98 5.88 16.61
C ILE A 335 -6.83 7.04 17.60
N GLU A 336 -7.92 7.73 17.94
CA GLU A 336 -7.91 8.84 18.90
C GLU A 336 -7.36 8.40 20.25
N ALA A 337 -7.90 7.32 20.82
CA ALA A 337 -7.42 6.76 22.08
C ALA A 337 -5.94 6.35 22.01
N PHE A 338 -5.49 5.76 20.90
CA PHE A 338 -4.09 5.41 20.71
C PHE A 338 -3.19 6.65 20.63
N VAL A 339 -3.61 7.70 19.94
CA VAL A 339 -2.85 8.95 19.85
C VAL A 339 -2.67 9.59 21.22
N ASP A 340 -3.66 9.52 22.11
CA ASP A 340 -3.51 10.01 23.48
C ASP A 340 -2.43 9.23 24.26
N VAL A 341 -2.39 7.91 24.12
CA VAL A 341 -1.33 7.07 24.70
C VAL A 341 0.04 7.46 24.13
N VAL A 342 0.14 7.64 22.81
CA VAL A 342 1.38 8.05 22.13
C VAL A 342 1.86 9.42 22.58
N LYS A 343 0.95 10.39 22.72
CA LYS A 343 1.28 11.75 23.19
C LYS A 343 1.80 11.72 24.62
N ASN A 344 1.17 10.94 25.50
CA ASN A 344 1.63 10.76 26.88
C ASN A 344 3.03 10.11 26.94
N TYR A 345 3.25 9.06 26.14
CA TYR A 345 4.55 8.40 26.02
C TYR A 345 5.65 9.37 25.52
N TYR A 346 5.35 10.13 24.46
CA TYR A 346 6.22 11.13 23.87
C TYR A 346 6.61 12.24 24.87
N GLN A 347 5.66 12.73 25.68
CA GLN A 347 5.94 13.75 26.69
C GLN A 347 6.84 13.22 27.82
N ARG A 348 6.64 11.98 28.28
CA ARG A 348 7.48 11.37 29.32
C ARG A 348 8.93 11.23 28.86
N LYS A 349 9.13 10.79 27.60
CA LYS A 349 10.45 10.64 26.98
C LYS A 349 11.21 11.95 26.78
N GLN A 350 10.52 13.09 26.71
CA GLN A 350 11.16 14.41 26.67
C GLN A 350 11.56 14.95 28.04
N LYS A 351 10.98 14.42 29.13
CA LYS A 351 11.30 14.81 30.51
C LYS A 351 12.46 13.99 31.09
N THR A 352 12.84 12.90 30.43
CA THR A 352 13.96 12.02 30.78
C THR A 352 15.14 12.36 29.88
#